data_AF-A0A7S4I1B7-F1
#
_entry.id   AF-A0A7S4I1B7-F1
#
_cell.length_a   1.000
_cell.length_b   1.000
_cell.length_c   1.000
_cell.angle_alpha   90.00
_cell.angle_beta   90.00
_cell.angle_gamma   90.00
#
_symmetry.space_group_name_H-M   'P 1'
#
loop_
_entity.id
_entity.type
_entity.pdbx_description
1 polymer ?
#
loop_
_entity_poly.entity_id
_entity_poly.type
_entity_poly.pdbx_seq_one_letter_code
_entity_poly.pdbx_strand_id
1 'polypeptide(L)'
;EGLLKEDLSDEEFVKNTENLTQRLILAQYLQGEKLSEEELKIQVLWMTSNVVPKCVASSVISVLLELKDRAELNAELKEEQKMLAENFGDLIDLEQLNDLESMPLLNGVIEEVLRLHPPLVTLCTQVTKTEISDYYGHKVPEGWQCFFCPAIANRDDTKYASPEEFRPERWKSECPAHLSFGTGARKCL
;
A
#
# COMPACT_ATOMS: atom_id res chain seq x y z
N GLU A 1 -7.94 -1.52 35.25
CA GLU A 1 -7.37 -2.78 35.80
C GLU A 1 -8.16 -4.06 35.46
N GLY A 2 -9.16 -4.04 34.54
CA GLY A 2 -10.02 -5.21 34.30
C GLY A 2 -9.83 -5.98 32.99
N LEU A 3 -9.03 -5.48 32.03
CA LEU A 3 -8.94 -6.04 30.66
C LEU A 3 -7.67 -6.89 30.39
N LEU A 4 -6.87 -7.19 31.42
CA LEU A 4 -5.55 -7.83 31.28
C LEU A 4 -5.49 -9.25 31.89
N LYS A 5 -6.63 -9.91 32.09
CA LYS A 5 -6.74 -11.21 32.80
C LYS A 5 -7.41 -12.33 31.99
N GLU A 6 -7.53 -12.19 30.67
CA GLU A 6 -7.85 -13.33 29.81
C GLU A 6 -6.54 -13.94 29.32
N ASP A 7 -6.41 -15.26 29.46
CA ASP A 7 -5.21 -16.01 29.13
C ASP A 7 -4.92 -15.88 27.62
N LEU A 8 -3.93 -15.04 27.28
CA LEU A 8 -3.46 -14.73 25.92
C LEU A 8 -2.80 -15.92 25.19
N SER A 9 -2.87 -17.13 25.75
CA SER A 9 -2.36 -18.37 25.16
C SER A 9 -3.33 -19.04 24.19
N ASP A 10 -4.58 -18.59 24.13
CA ASP A 10 -5.57 -19.16 23.21
C ASP A 10 -5.32 -18.68 21.77
N GLU A 11 -5.06 -19.62 20.86
CA GLU A 11 -5.00 -19.39 19.40
C GLU A 11 -6.26 -18.69 18.86
N GLU A 12 -7.38 -18.83 19.58
CA GLU A 12 -8.65 -18.18 19.30
C GLU A 12 -8.63 -16.67 19.62
N PHE A 13 -7.92 -16.24 20.66
CA PHE A 13 -7.72 -14.81 20.96
C PHE A 13 -6.85 -14.12 19.90
N VAL A 14 -5.83 -14.82 19.37
CA VAL A 14 -5.01 -14.35 18.25
C VAL A 14 -5.87 -14.10 17.01
N LYS A 15 -6.80 -15.02 16.71
CA LYS A 15 -7.77 -14.89 15.61
C LYS A 15 -8.79 -13.78 15.84
N ASN A 16 -9.17 -13.50 17.08
CA ASN A 16 -10.16 -12.47 17.46
C ASN A 16 -9.57 -11.10 17.81
N THR A 17 -8.29 -10.83 17.48
CA THR A 17 -7.74 -9.48 17.66
C THR A 17 -8.29 -8.52 16.59
N GLU A 18 -9.39 -7.85 16.93
CA GLU A 18 -10.16 -6.97 16.03
C GLU A 18 -9.43 -5.67 15.66
N ASN A 19 -8.46 -5.21 16.46
CA ASN A 19 -7.78 -3.94 16.19
C ASN A 19 -6.26 -3.96 16.36
N LEU A 20 -5.60 -2.99 15.71
CA LEU A 20 -4.14 -2.84 15.68
C LEU A 20 -3.51 -2.82 17.08
N THR A 21 -4.17 -2.18 18.05
CA THR A 21 -3.69 -2.10 19.43
C THR A 21 -3.65 -3.49 20.08
N GLN A 22 -4.70 -4.30 19.92
CA GLN A 22 -4.71 -5.67 20.42
C GLN A 22 -3.63 -6.53 19.77
N ARG A 23 -3.39 -6.38 18.46
CA ARG A 23 -2.32 -7.09 17.74
C ARG A 23 -0.93 -6.70 18.20
N LEU A 24 -0.68 -5.41 18.48
CA LEU A 24 0.59 -4.94 19.05
C LEU A 24 0.82 -5.46 20.47
N ILE A 25 -0.24 -5.57 21.28
CA ILE A 25 -0.16 -6.18 22.62
C ILE A 25 0.13 -7.67 22.53
N LEU A 26 -0.49 -8.37 21.57
CA LEU A 26 -0.27 -9.79 21.35
C LEU A 26 1.16 -10.09 20.85
N ALA A 27 1.68 -9.25 19.94
CA ALA A 27 3.05 -9.37 19.45
C ALA A 27 4.10 -9.23 20.58
N GLN A 28 3.83 -8.37 21.58
CA GLN A 28 4.68 -8.27 22.79
C GLN A 28 4.70 -9.57 23.59
N TYR A 29 3.55 -10.25 23.71
CA TYR A 29 3.44 -11.49 24.46
C TYR A 29 4.25 -12.62 23.79
N LEU A 30 4.18 -12.71 22.45
CA LEU A 30 4.86 -13.77 21.68
C LEU A 30 6.38 -13.58 21.59
N GLN A 31 6.89 -12.35 21.63
CA GLN A 31 8.32 -12.06 21.49
C GLN A 31 9.09 -11.91 22.81
N GLY A 32 8.39 -11.84 23.95
CA GLY A 32 9.01 -11.76 25.28
C GLY A 32 9.65 -10.41 25.64
N GLU A 33 9.79 -9.49 24.67
CA GLU A 33 10.23 -8.12 24.88
C GLU A 33 9.02 -7.18 25.00
N LYS A 34 8.98 -6.39 26.08
CA LYS A 34 7.90 -5.44 26.35
C LYS A 34 8.28 -4.05 25.85
N LEU A 35 7.54 -3.55 24.86
CA LEU A 35 7.54 -2.12 24.52
C LEU A 35 6.95 -1.31 25.68
N SER A 36 7.52 -0.14 25.95
CA SER A 36 6.94 0.81 26.88
C SER A 36 5.60 1.37 26.38
N GLU A 37 4.77 1.86 27.30
CA GLU A 37 3.51 2.51 26.95
C GLU A 37 3.73 3.72 26.01
N GLU A 38 4.84 4.43 26.19
CA GLU A 38 5.24 5.54 25.32
C GLU A 38 5.57 5.06 23.90
N GLU A 39 6.35 3.98 23.76
CA GLU A 39 6.64 3.40 22.46
C GLU A 39 5.37 2.89 21.75
N LEU A 40 4.44 2.27 22.49
CA LEU A 40 3.16 1.83 21.93
C LEU A 40 2.34 3.01 21.40
N LYS A 41 2.23 4.09 22.18
CA LYS A 41 1.56 5.33 21.73
C LYS A 41 2.22 5.89 20.48
N ILE A 42 3.56 5.90 20.43
CA ILE A 42 4.31 6.36 19.26
C ILE A 42 4.03 5.48 18.04
N GLN A 43 4.03 4.15 18.18
CA GLN A 43 3.74 3.23 17.07
C GLN A 43 2.31 3.40 16.56
N VAL A 44 1.33 3.46 17.45
CA VAL A 44 -0.07 3.70 17.08
C VAL A 44 -0.22 5.04 16.38
N LEU A 45 0.40 6.11 16.89
CA LEU A 45 0.38 7.43 16.27
C LEU A 45 1.02 7.42 14.87
N TRP A 46 2.17 6.77 14.70
CA TRP A 46 2.85 6.65 13.41
C TRP A 46 2.00 5.95 12.37
N MET A 47 1.37 4.83 12.74
CA MET A 47 0.50 4.05 11.86
C MET A 47 -0.80 4.80 11.52
N THR A 48 -1.47 5.37 12.52
CA THR A 48 -2.82 5.93 12.37
C THR A 48 -2.85 7.38 11.89
N SER A 49 -1.80 8.16 12.11
CA SER A 49 -1.82 9.63 11.87
C SER A 49 -0.74 10.11 10.90
N ASN A 50 0.25 9.28 10.57
CA ASN A 50 1.36 9.72 9.73
C ASN A 50 1.38 9.03 8.37
N VAL A 51 1.81 7.77 8.30
CA VAL A 51 2.13 7.14 7.00
C VAL A 51 0.86 6.78 6.23
N VAL A 52 -0.04 6.02 6.85
CA VAL A 52 -1.20 5.46 6.14
C VAL A 52 -2.18 6.54 5.68
N PRO A 53 -2.67 7.47 6.53
CA PRO A 53 -3.69 8.43 6.09
C PRO A 53 -3.18 9.36 5.00
N LYS A 54 -1.91 9.77 5.06
CA LYS A 54 -1.32 10.67 4.06
C LYS A 54 -1.17 9.98 2.71
N CYS A 55 -0.70 8.73 2.70
CA CYS A 55 -0.56 7.97 1.46
C CYS A 55 -1.93 7.71 0.82
N VAL A 56 -2.90 7.25 1.62
CA VAL A 56 -4.27 7.00 1.13
C VAL A 56 -4.93 8.27 0.63
N ALA A 57 -4.88 9.37 1.39
CA ALA A 57 -5.48 10.64 0.97
C ALA A 57 -4.87 11.15 -0.35
N SER A 58 -3.55 11.07 -0.49
CA SER A 58 -2.86 11.45 -1.73
C SER A 58 -3.28 10.58 -2.92
N SER A 59 -3.39 9.26 -2.73
CA SER A 59 -3.85 8.35 -3.79
C SER A 59 -5.29 8.64 -4.19
N VAL A 60 -6.20 8.82 -3.23
CA VAL A 60 -7.62 9.14 -3.50
C VAL A 60 -7.74 10.46 -4.26
N ILE A 61 -7.01 11.50 -3.84
CA ILE A 61 -6.98 12.78 -4.56
C ILE A 61 -6.49 12.57 -6.00
N SER A 62 -5.44 11.77 -6.18
CA SER A 62 -4.88 11.49 -7.52
C SER A 62 -5.88 10.74 -8.41
N VAL A 63 -6.63 9.78 -7.86
CA VAL A 63 -7.74 9.11 -8.56
C VAL A 63 -8.78 10.15 -9.01
N LEU A 64 -9.25 11.00 -8.11
CA LEU A 64 -10.25 12.01 -8.43
C LEU A 64 -9.78 12.99 -9.51
N LEU A 65 -8.50 13.39 -9.47
CA LEU A 65 -7.91 14.29 -10.46
C LEU A 65 -7.81 13.63 -11.84
N GLU A 66 -7.39 12.37 -11.92
CA GLU A 66 -7.35 11.64 -13.19
C GLU A 66 -8.78 11.39 -13.71
N LEU A 67 -9.73 11.08 -12.85
CA LEU A 67 -11.11 10.85 -13.28
C LEU A 67 -11.84 12.12 -13.71
N LYS A 68 -11.44 13.30 -13.21
CA LYS A 68 -12.12 14.58 -13.49
C LYS A 68 -12.32 14.84 -14.99
N ASP A 69 -11.30 14.61 -15.80
CA ASP A 69 -11.30 14.94 -17.23
C ASP A 69 -11.67 13.74 -18.12
N ARG A 70 -12.02 12.58 -17.54
CA ARG A 70 -12.32 11.32 -18.26
C ARG A 70 -13.78 10.88 -18.08
N ALA A 71 -14.69 11.54 -18.79
CA ALA A 71 -16.13 11.28 -18.69
C ALA A 71 -16.52 9.85 -19.10
N GLU A 72 -15.88 9.29 -20.13
CA GLU A 72 -16.15 7.92 -20.62
C GLU A 72 -15.78 6.88 -19.55
N LEU A 73 -14.57 6.97 -19.00
CA LEU A 73 -14.11 6.09 -17.93
C LEU A 73 -14.99 6.17 -16.68
N ASN A 74 -15.48 7.36 -16.33
CA ASN A 74 -16.43 7.53 -15.23
C ASN A 74 -17.78 6.84 -15.49
N ALA A 75 -18.24 6.80 -16.74
CA ALA A 75 -19.47 6.11 -17.09
C ALA A 75 -19.28 4.59 -16.97
N GLU A 76 -18.16 4.05 -17.44
CA GLU A 76 -17.82 2.64 -17.30
C GLU A 76 -17.67 2.20 -15.85
N LEU A 77 -16.99 2.99 -15.01
CA LEU A 77 -16.85 2.71 -13.58
C LEU A 77 -18.20 2.70 -12.85
N LYS A 78 -19.11 3.61 -13.21
CA LYS A 78 -20.46 3.64 -12.64
C LYS A 78 -21.27 2.42 -13.05
N GLU A 79 -21.11 1.94 -14.28
CA GLU A 79 -21.77 0.71 -14.74
C GLU A 79 -21.20 -0.51 -14.00
N GLU A 80 -19.88 -0.62 -13.84
CA GLU A 80 -19.25 -1.69 -13.05
C GLU A 80 -19.76 -1.69 -11.60
N GLN A 81 -19.84 -0.52 -10.97
CA GLN A 81 -20.40 -0.36 -9.62
C GLN A 81 -21.89 -0.71 -9.56
N LYS A 82 -22.67 -0.36 -10.59
CA LYS A 82 -24.10 -0.67 -10.66
C LYS A 82 -24.37 -2.16 -10.82
N MET A 83 -23.61 -2.83 -11.68
CA MET A 83 -23.71 -4.28 -11.87
C MET A 83 -23.42 -5.04 -10.58
N LEU A 84 -22.48 -4.54 -9.78
CA LEU A 84 -22.24 -5.07 -8.44
C LEU A 84 -23.34 -4.70 -7.46
N ALA A 85 -23.79 -3.44 -7.44
CA ALA A 85 -24.87 -3.00 -6.57
C ALA A 85 -26.20 -3.71 -6.85
N GLU A 86 -26.46 -4.18 -8.07
CA GLU A 86 -27.62 -5.02 -8.39
C GLU A 86 -27.51 -6.42 -7.77
N ASN A 87 -26.29 -6.89 -7.51
CA ASN A 87 -26.02 -8.13 -6.77
C ASN A 87 -26.05 -7.92 -5.24
N PHE A 88 -25.93 -6.67 -4.77
CA PHE A 88 -25.92 -6.32 -3.35
C PHE A 88 -27.25 -5.71 -2.89
N GLY A 89 -27.67 -6.02 -1.66
CA GLY A 89 -28.68 -5.20 -0.97
C GLY A 89 -28.10 -3.85 -0.54
N ASP A 90 -28.92 -3.01 0.11
CA ASP A 90 -28.55 -1.64 0.54
C ASP A 90 -27.40 -1.55 1.58
N LEU A 91 -26.84 -2.67 2.08
CA LEU A 91 -25.85 -2.70 3.15
C LEU A 91 -24.60 -3.51 2.75
N ILE A 92 -23.43 -2.87 2.89
CA ILE A 92 -22.12 -3.46 2.66
C ILE A 92 -21.71 -4.31 3.87
N ASP A 93 -21.71 -5.64 3.72
CA ASP A 93 -21.23 -6.60 4.73
C ASP A 93 -19.76 -7.00 4.46
N LEU A 94 -19.08 -7.60 5.45
CA LEU A 94 -17.68 -8.02 5.35
C LEU A 94 -17.43 -9.03 4.22
N GLU A 95 -18.39 -9.90 3.91
CA GLU A 95 -18.30 -10.82 2.76
C GLU A 95 -18.27 -10.07 1.42
N GLN A 96 -18.91 -8.90 1.35
CA GLN A 96 -18.97 -8.07 0.15
C GLN A 96 -17.68 -7.27 -0.11
N LEU A 97 -16.75 -7.23 0.85
CA LEU A 97 -15.41 -6.67 0.63
C LEU A 97 -14.57 -7.54 -0.31
N ASN A 98 -14.72 -8.87 -0.24
CA ASN A 98 -14.04 -9.78 -1.18
C ASN A 98 -14.56 -9.57 -2.60
N ASP A 99 -15.82 -9.17 -2.75
CA ASP A 99 -16.40 -8.88 -4.05
C ASP A 99 -15.91 -7.53 -4.63
N LEU A 100 -15.29 -6.65 -3.84
CA LEU A 100 -14.58 -5.48 -4.38
C LEU A 100 -13.36 -5.90 -5.21
N GLU A 101 -12.77 -7.06 -4.94
CA GLU A 101 -11.72 -7.64 -5.78
C GLU A 101 -12.25 -7.99 -7.19
N SER A 102 -13.57 -8.16 -7.34
CA SER A 102 -14.23 -8.44 -8.61
C SER A 102 -14.47 -7.22 -9.51
N MET A 103 -13.96 -6.03 -9.13
CA MET A 103 -13.98 -4.81 -9.97
C MET A 103 -12.67 -4.62 -10.72
N PRO A 104 -12.46 -5.28 -11.88
CA PRO A 104 -11.21 -5.18 -12.63
C PRO A 104 -10.92 -3.76 -13.13
N LEU A 105 -11.94 -2.97 -13.49
CA LEU A 105 -11.71 -1.61 -13.96
C LEU A 105 -11.33 -0.69 -12.80
N LEU A 106 -12.07 -0.71 -11.68
CA LEU A 106 -11.71 0.06 -10.50
C LEU A 106 -10.31 -0.29 -9.98
N ASN A 107 -10.00 -1.58 -9.86
CA ASN A 107 -8.67 -2.02 -9.42
C ASN A 107 -7.58 -1.59 -10.40
N GLY A 108 -7.82 -1.69 -11.71
CA GLY A 108 -6.90 -1.18 -12.72
C GLY A 108 -6.70 0.34 -12.66
N VAL A 109 -7.75 1.10 -12.31
CA VAL A 109 -7.64 2.56 -12.09
C VAL A 109 -6.77 2.85 -10.87
N ILE A 110 -6.97 2.15 -9.77
CA ILE A 110 -6.18 2.34 -8.55
C ILE A 110 -4.70 2.02 -8.82
N GLU A 111 -4.41 0.88 -9.44
CA GLU A 111 -3.04 0.47 -9.79
C GLU A 111 -2.38 1.46 -10.76
N GLU A 112 -3.11 1.96 -11.77
CA GLU A 112 -2.56 2.93 -12.72
C GLU A 112 -2.29 4.30 -12.08
N VAL A 113 -3.15 4.73 -11.16
CA VAL A 113 -2.90 5.94 -10.36
C VAL A 113 -1.69 5.75 -9.46
N LEU A 114 -1.57 4.63 -8.77
CA LEU A 114 -0.41 4.36 -7.92
C LEU A 114 0.88 4.28 -8.73
N ARG A 115 0.82 3.79 -9.99
CA ARG A 115 1.96 3.77 -10.91
C ARG A 115 2.41 5.19 -11.28
N LEU A 116 1.50 6.03 -11.77
CA LEU A 116 1.83 7.38 -12.23
C LEU A 116 2.07 8.38 -11.08
N HIS A 117 1.27 8.29 -10.03
CA HIS A 117 1.24 9.22 -8.91
C HIS A 117 1.47 8.49 -7.57
N PRO A 118 2.64 7.84 -7.38
CA PRO A 118 2.96 7.19 -6.13
C PRO A 118 3.01 8.24 -5.00
N PRO A 119 2.33 8.01 -3.86
CA PRO A 119 2.38 8.94 -2.73
C PRO A 119 3.79 9.22 -2.21
N LEU A 120 4.69 8.25 -2.36
CA LEU A 120 6.11 8.37 -2.04
C LEU A 120 6.91 8.47 -3.34
N VAL A 121 7.22 9.70 -3.76
CA VAL A 121 7.97 9.98 -4.99
C VAL A 121 9.41 9.46 -4.89
N THR A 122 10.03 9.55 -3.72
CA THR A 122 11.40 9.08 -3.48
C THR A 122 11.50 8.42 -2.12
N LEU A 123 12.22 7.30 -2.07
CA LEU A 123 12.53 6.53 -0.88
C LEU A 123 14.05 6.56 -0.67
N CYS A 124 14.50 7.07 0.48
CA CYS A 124 15.88 6.88 0.90
C CYS A 124 16.02 5.45 1.43
N THR A 125 16.83 4.63 0.79
CA THR A 125 16.91 3.21 1.12
C THR A 125 17.94 2.97 2.20
N GLN A 126 19.20 3.38 1.98
CA GLN A 126 20.33 3.19 2.92
C GLN A 126 21.50 4.15 2.64
N VAL A 127 22.38 4.27 3.65
CA VAL A 127 23.75 4.77 3.49
C VAL A 127 24.67 3.56 3.25
N THR A 128 25.51 3.60 2.22
CA THR A 128 26.48 2.52 1.93
C THR A 128 27.45 2.37 3.10
N LYS A 129 27.46 1.19 3.74
CA LYS A 129 28.36 0.89 4.87
C LYS A 129 29.75 0.46 4.44
N THR A 130 29.89 0.05 3.19
CA THR A 130 31.14 -0.34 2.56
C THR A 130 31.11 0.12 1.12
N GLU A 131 32.28 0.33 0.55
CA GLU A 131 32.44 0.60 -0.86
C GLU A 131 31.92 -0.57 -1.71
N ILE A 132 31.12 -0.29 -2.73
CA ILE A 132 30.69 -1.24 -3.74
C ILE A 132 31.61 -1.06 -4.95
N SER A 133 32.46 -2.06 -5.21
CA SER A 133 33.50 -1.99 -6.24
C SER A 133 32.93 -2.06 -7.66
N ASP A 134 31.80 -2.73 -7.85
CA ASP A 134 31.12 -2.85 -9.14
C ASP A 134 29.58 -2.86 -8.98
N TYR A 135 28.97 -1.75 -9.35
CA TYR A 135 27.52 -1.57 -9.48
C TYR A 135 27.22 -1.10 -10.90
N TYR A 136 26.85 -2.02 -11.79
CA TYR A 136 26.67 -1.76 -13.23
C TYR A 136 27.89 -1.08 -13.87
N GLY A 137 29.11 -1.48 -13.49
CA GLY A 137 30.35 -0.88 -13.97
C GLY A 137 30.78 0.39 -13.22
N HIS A 138 30.04 0.79 -12.18
CA HIS A 138 30.33 1.97 -11.38
C HIS A 138 30.77 1.62 -9.96
N LYS A 139 31.68 2.43 -9.43
CA LYS A 139 32.16 2.33 -8.05
C LYS A 139 31.31 3.22 -7.15
N VAL A 140 30.66 2.65 -6.13
CA VAL A 140 29.86 3.41 -5.15
C VAL A 140 30.66 3.53 -3.85
N PRO A 141 31.10 4.73 -3.45
CA PRO A 141 31.87 4.90 -2.22
C PRO A 141 31.07 4.58 -0.97
N GLU A 142 31.78 4.29 0.12
CA GLU A 142 31.19 4.24 1.46
C GLU A 142 30.63 5.61 1.87
N GLY A 143 29.55 5.62 2.64
CA GLY A 143 28.91 6.83 3.16
C GLY A 143 27.91 7.50 2.21
N TRP A 144 27.68 6.95 1.02
CA TRP A 144 26.73 7.50 0.05
C TRP A 144 25.29 7.12 0.40
N GLN A 145 24.37 8.09 0.24
CA GLN A 145 22.94 7.85 0.36
C GLN A 145 22.37 7.34 -0.96
N CYS A 146 21.74 6.18 -0.91
CA CYS A 146 21.03 5.59 -2.04
C CYS A 146 19.57 6.02 -2.03
N PHE A 147 19.13 6.64 -3.12
CA PHE A 147 17.74 7.01 -3.34
C PHE A 147 17.12 6.11 -4.39
N PHE A 148 15.93 5.63 -4.10
CA PHE A 148 15.08 4.93 -5.04
C PHE A 148 13.88 5.81 -5.37
N CYS A 149 13.57 5.97 -6.66
CA CYS A 149 12.50 6.86 -7.12
C CYS A 149 11.42 6.05 -7.85
N PRO A 150 10.39 5.54 -7.14
CA PRO A 150 9.28 4.83 -7.77
C PRO A 150 8.63 5.64 -8.89
N ALA A 151 8.50 6.97 -8.73
CA ALA A 151 7.85 7.82 -9.72
C ALA A 151 8.55 7.80 -11.09
N ILE A 152 9.88 7.64 -11.12
CA ILE A 152 10.66 7.52 -12.36
C ILE A 152 10.65 6.06 -12.84
N ALA A 153 10.91 5.11 -11.93
CA ALA A 153 10.96 3.69 -12.28
C ALA A 153 9.64 3.16 -12.87
N ASN A 154 8.51 3.65 -12.36
CA ASN A 154 7.17 3.32 -12.85
C ASN A 154 6.84 3.92 -14.24
N ARG A 155 7.73 4.74 -14.80
CA ARG A 155 7.64 5.35 -16.14
C ARG A 155 8.71 4.84 -17.10
N ASP A 156 9.44 3.80 -16.71
CA ASP A 156 10.43 3.16 -17.58
C ASP A 156 9.75 2.55 -18.81
N ASP A 157 10.11 3.04 -20.00
CA ASP A 157 9.56 2.63 -21.29
C ASP A 157 9.96 1.20 -21.67
N THR A 158 11.03 0.66 -21.07
CA THR A 158 11.43 -0.75 -21.22
C THR A 158 10.50 -1.71 -20.48
N LYS A 159 9.69 -1.19 -19.54
CA LYS A 159 8.74 -1.97 -18.73
C LYS A 159 7.29 -1.64 -19.06
N TYR A 160 6.97 -0.37 -19.31
CA TYR A 160 5.61 0.11 -19.54
C TYR A 160 5.49 0.72 -20.93
N ALA A 161 4.67 0.10 -21.79
CA ALA A 161 4.29 0.72 -23.07
C ALA A 161 3.45 1.97 -22.84
N SER A 162 3.80 3.07 -23.53
CA SER A 162 3.24 4.42 -23.33
C SER A 162 3.23 4.82 -21.85
N PRO A 163 4.40 4.98 -21.21
CA PRO A 163 4.50 5.08 -19.74
C PRO A 163 3.82 6.31 -19.16
N GLU A 164 3.70 7.40 -19.92
CA GLU A 164 3.04 8.65 -19.48
C GLU A 164 1.52 8.63 -19.67
N GLU A 165 0.99 7.67 -20.44
CA GLU A 165 -0.45 7.57 -20.66
C GLU A 165 -1.12 6.85 -19.50
N PHE A 166 -2.20 7.43 -19.00
CA PHE A 166 -3.09 6.80 -18.01
C PHE A 166 -3.95 5.73 -18.70
N ARG A 167 -3.60 4.46 -18.51
CA ARG A 167 -4.25 3.32 -19.17
C ARG A 167 -4.60 2.21 -18.16
N PRO A 168 -5.76 2.29 -17.48
CA PRO A 168 -6.21 1.29 -16.51
C PRO A 168 -6.31 -0.12 -17.09
N GLU A 169 -6.58 -0.27 -18.39
CA GLU A 169 -6.74 -1.58 -19.02
C GLU A 169 -5.46 -2.41 -19.05
N ARG A 170 -4.27 -1.79 -18.83
CA ARG A 170 -3.01 -2.54 -18.81
C ARG A 170 -3.01 -3.63 -17.74
N TRP A 171 -3.74 -3.40 -16.64
CA TRP A 171 -3.82 -4.30 -15.50
C TRP A 171 -4.80 -5.46 -15.70
N LYS A 172 -5.53 -5.49 -16.83
CA LYS A 172 -6.37 -6.64 -17.23
C LYS A 172 -5.55 -7.79 -17.84
N SER A 173 -4.28 -7.54 -18.17
CA SER A 173 -3.32 -8.51 -18.72
C SER A 173 -2.08 -8.60 -17.83
N GLU A 174 -1.17 -9.54 -18.10
CA GLU A 174 0.12 -9.61 -17.41
C GLU A 174 0.89 -8.28 -17.58
N CYS A 175 0.89 -7.46 -16.54
CA CYS A 175 1.56 -6.16 -16.48
C CYS A 175 2.60 -6.16 -15.35
N PRO A 176 3.79 -5.57 -15.54
CA PRO A 176 4.77 -5.46 -14.47
C PRO A 176 4.20 -4.72 -13.25
N ALA A 177 4.38 -5.30 -12.06
CA ALA A 177 3.97 -4.68 -10.80
C ALA A 177 4.68 -3.33 -10.59
N HIS A 178 3.94 -2.31 -10.18
CA HIS A 178 4.51 -1.01 -9.87
C HIS A 178 5.26 -1.03 -8.53
N LEU A 179 6.16 -0.06 -8.32
CA LEU A 179 7.05 -0.04 -7.15
C LEU A 179 6.56 0.88 -6.02
N SER A 180 5.29 1.29 -6.05
CA SER A 180 4.70 2.29 -5.14
C SER A 180 4.58 1.80 -3.69
N PHE A 181 4.50 0.48 -3.47
CA PHE A 181 4.56 -0.15 -2.14
C PHE A 181 5.98 -0.60 -1.73
N GLY A 182 6.99 -0.26 -2.54
CA GLY A 182 8.35 -0.73 -2.36
C GLY A 182 8.52 -2.24 -2.61
N THR A 183 9.71 -2.75 -2.28
CA THR A 183 10.06 -4.16 -2.43
C THR A 183 11.07 -4.58 -1.36
N GLY A 184 11.28 -5.89 -1.22
CA GLY A 184 12.23 -6.48 -0.28
C GLY A 184 11.85 -6.31 1.18
N ALA A 185 12.85 -6.22 2.06
CA ALA A 185 12.67 -6.25 3.51
C ALA A 185 11.91 -5.04 4.12
N ARG A 186 11.71 -3.96 3.34
CA ARG A 186 10.91 -2.80 3.76
C ARG A 186 9.71 -2.54 2.84
N LYS A 187 9.21 -3.59 2.17
CA LYS A 187 7.93 -3.52 1.46
C LYS A 187 6.83 -3.12 2.45
N CYS A 188 5.86 -2.33 1.98
CA CYS A 188 4.66 -2.02 2.76
C CYS A 188 4.00 -3.29 3.31
N LEU A 189 3.52 -3.21 4.55
CA LEU A 189 2.85 -4.29 5.29
C LEU A 189 1.35 -4.33 4.99
#